data_AF-A0A4Q7PPB0-F1
#
_entry.id   AF-A0A4Q7PPB0-F1
#
_cell.length_a   1.000
_cell.length_b   1.000
_cell.length_c   1.000
_cell.angle_alpha   90.00
_cell.angle_beta   90.00
_cell.angle_gamma   90.00
#
_symmetry.space_group_name_H-M   'P 1'
#
loop_
_entity.id
_entity.type
_entity.pdbx_description
1 polymer ?
#
loop_
_entity_poly.entity_id
_entity_poly.type
_entity_poly.pdbx_seq_one_letter_code
_entity_poly.pdbx_strand_id
1 'polypeptide(L)'
;MTLKESFRDSINRETVVDEAFCMKLYGFSLYDPQYFEEVKFICEALYDLLFEKYEGWCQKYDDKTRQTMLEVGAWYRKRLEEEQERKKVMSRNGQSRRERNRFAGFPEDW
;
A
#
# COMPACT_ATOMS: atom_id res chain seq x y z
N MET A 1 -28.33 1.84 16.29
CA MET A 1 -27.68 0.62 15.77
C MET A 1 -26.56 1.06 14.86
N THR A 2 -25.31 0.80 15.25
CA THR A 2 -24.13 1.12 14.43
C THR A 2 -23.92 0.06 13.34
N LEU A 3 -23.18 0.37 12.27
CA LEU A 3 -22.81 -0.63 11.24
C LEU A 3 -22.08 -1.85 11.85
N LYS A 4 -21.31 -1.61 12.91
CA LYS A 4 -20.60 -2.64 13.69
C LYS A 4 -21.58 -3.57 14.42
N GLU A 5 -22.55 -3.01 15.13
CA GLU A 5 -23.60 -3.80 15.81
C GLU A 5 -24.44 -4.58 14.79
N SER A 6 -24.86 -3.93 13.70
CA SER A 6 -25.65 -4.58 12.65
C SER A 6 -24.91 -5.73 11.96
N PHE A 7 -23.58 -5.65 11.80
CA PHE A 7 -22.79 -6.75 11.26
C PHE A 7 -22.79 -7.93 12.22
N ARG A 8 -22.50 -7.68 13.51
CA ARG A 8 -22.50 -8.71 14.56
C ARG A 8 -23.86 -9.42 14.66
N ASP A 9 -24.93 -8.65 14.69
CA ASP A 9 -26.30 -9.15 14.85
C ASP A 9 -26.81 -9.90 13.61
N SER A 10 -26.19 -9.68 12.44
CA SER A 10 -26.52 -10.41 11.21
C SER A 10 -25.96 -11.83 11.15
N ILE A 11 -25.03 -12.17 12.05
CA ILE A 11 -24.37 -13.48 12.06
C ILE A 11 -25.34 -14.55 12.55
N ASN A 12 -25.53 -15.57 11.73
CA ASN A 12 -26.41 -16.71 11.95
C ASN A 12 -25.80 -17.97 11.30
N ARG A 13 -26.50 -19.11 11.35
CA ARG A 13 -26.04 -20.41 10.79
C ARG A 13 -25.93 -20.47 9.25
N GLU A 14 -26.50 -19.49 8.55
CA GLU A 14 -26.44 -19.40 7.08
C GLU A 14 -25.34 -18.42 6.62
N THR A 15 -24.63 -17.79 7.56
CA THR A 15 -23.57 -16.84 7.28
C THR A 15 -22.39 -17.52 6.61
N VAL A 16 -22.05 -17.06 5.41
CA VAL A 16 -20.87 -17.55 4.69
C VAL A 16 -19.65 -16.74 5.11
N VAL A 17 -18.62 -17.43 5.60
CA VAL A 17 -17.31 -16.84 5.89
C VAL A 17 -16.52 -16.73 4.59
N ASP A 18 -16.80 -15.67 3.84
CA ASP A 18 -16.12 -15.33 2.59
C ASP A 18 -15.14 -14.16 2.78
N GLU A 19 -14.51 -13.74 1.67
CA GLU A 19 -13.56 -12.63 1.66
C GLU A 19 -14.18 -11.32 2.18
N ALA A 20 -15.45 -11.05 1.82
CA ALA A 20 -16.14 -9.84 2.21
C ALA A 20 -16.47 -9.83 3.72
N PHE A 21 -16.81 -10.99 4.28
CA PHE A 21 -16.97 -11.16 5.73
C PHE A 21 -15.66 -10.87 6.45
N CYS A 22 -14.57 -11.51 6.03
CA CYS A 22 -13.25 -11.33 6.65
C CYS A 22 -12.77 -9.86 6.55
N MET A 23 -12.96 -9.21 5.41
CA MET A 23 -12.66 -7.79 5.24
C MET A 23 -13.41 -6.88 6.21
N LYS A 24 -14.71 -7.11 6.41
CA LYS A 24 -15.53 -6.31 7.34
C LYS A 24 -15.08 -6.53 8.78
N LEU A 25 -14.89 -7.79 9.17
CA LEU A 25 -14.39 -8.14 10.50
C LEU A 25 -13.03 -7.49 10.77
N TYR A 26 -12.10 -7.59 9.81
CA TYR A 26 -10.79 -6.95 9.89
C TYR A 26 -10.90 -5.44 10.05
N GLY A 27 -11.69 -4.79 9.20
CA GLY A 27 -11.91 -3.34 9.26
C GLY A 27 -12.46 -2.86 10.61
N PHE A 28 -13.38 -3.62 11.20
CA PHE A 28 -13.91 -3.32 12.54
C PHE A 28 -12.90 -3.62 13.65
N SER A 29 -12.10 -4.68 13.51
CA SER A 29 -11.07 -5.05 14.48
C SER A 29 -9.89 -4.07 14.54
N LEU A 30 -9.64 -3.32 13.46
CA LEU A 30 -8.54 -2.34 13.39
C LEU A 30 -8.68 -1.20 14.40
N TYR A 31 -9.90 -0.74 14.66
CA TYR A 31 -10.16 0.35 15.61
C TYR A 31 -10.75 -0.16 16.94
N ASP A 32 -11.25 -1.39 16.97
CA ASP A 32 -11.77 -2.06 18.17
C ASP A 32 -11.25 -3.50 18.24
N PRO A 33 -10.09 -3.72 18.87
CA PRO A 33 -9.47 -5.04 18.95
C PRO A 33 -10.35 -6.08 19.66
N GLN A 34 -11.21 -5.66 20.59
CA GLN A 34 -12.10 -6.56 21.33
C GLN A 34 -13.22 -7.12 20.45
N TYR A 35 -13.57 -6.40 19.37
CA TYR A 35 -14.63 -6.80 18.46
C TYR A 35 -14.34 -8.13 17.75
N PHE A 36 -13.07 -8.44 17.49
CA PHE A 36 -12.70 -9.72 16.90
C PHE A 36 -13.07 -10.89 17.83
N GLU A 37 -12.76 -10.78 19.12
CA GLU A 37 -13.06 -11.83 20.11
C GLU A 37 -14.58 -12.01 20.28
N GLU A 38 -15.36 -10.91 20.24
CA GLU A 38 -16.82 -10.99 20.29
C GLU A 38 -17.40 -11.76 19.08
N VAL A 39 -16.95 -11.44 17.87
CA VAL A 39 -17.42 -12.10 16.65
C VAL A 39 -16.93 -13.53 16.59
N LYS A 40 -15.68 -13.79 17.01
CA LYS A 40 -15.11 -15.12 17.12
C LYS A 40 -15.94 -16.00 18.04
N PHE A 41 -16.30 -15.51 19.23
CA PHE A 41 -17.13 -16.26 20.18
C PHE A 41 -18.50 -16.64 19.59
N ILE A 42 -19.16 -15.70 18.88
CA ILE A 42 -20.45 -15.97 18.22
C ILE A 42 -20.29 -17.00 17.10
N CYS A 43 -19.22 -16.88 16.32
CA CYS A 43 -18.99 -17.75 15.19
C CYS A 43 -18.49 -19.13 15.61
N GLU A 44 -17.70 -19.28 16.67
CA GLU A 44 -17.30 -20.58 17.23
C GLU A 44 -18.51 -21.36 17.76
N ALA A 45 -19.54 -20.67 18.25
CA ALA A 45 -20.81 -21.29 18.62
C ALA A 45 -21.63 -21.77 17.41
N LEU A 46 -21.29 -21.35 16.19
CA LEU A 46 -22.03 -21.62 14.96
C LEU A 46 -21.21 -22.46 13.95
N TYR A 47 -19.89 -22.39 13.98
CA TYR A 47 -18.94 -22.91 13.01
C TYR A 47 -17.62 -23.32 13.67
N ASP A 48 -17.16 -24.54 13.38
CA ASP A 48 -15.87 -25.03 13.91
C ASP A 48 -14.63 -24.40 13.21
N LEU A 49 -14.80 -23.75 12.06
CA LEU A 49 -13.68 -23.39 11.14
C LEU A 49 -13.56 -21.90 10.81
N LEU A 50 -14.23 -20.99 11.56
CA LEU A 50 -14.12 -19.55 11.29
C LEU A 50 -12.67 -19.07 11.41
N PHE A 51 -12.02 -19.42 12.52
CA PHE A 51 -10.71 -18.88 12.88
C PHE A 51 -9.67 -19.22 11.81
N GLU A 52 -9.63 -20.47 11.33
CA GLU A 52 -8.71 -20.91 10.29
C GLU A 52 -8.96 -20.17 8.96
N LYS A 53 -10.22 -19.97 8.56
CA LYS A 53 -10.57 -19.21 7.36
C LYS A 53 -10.18 -17.73 7.46
N TYR A 54 -10.44 -17.11 8.61
CA TYR A 54 -10.11 -15.71 8.85
C TYR A 54 -8.59 -15.51 8.91
N GLU A 55 -7.87 -16.35 9.64
CA GLU A 55 -6.41 -16.32 9.72
C GLU A 55 -5.78 -16.52 8.33
N GLY A 56 -6.24 -17.51 7.57
CA GLY A 56 -5.78 -17.75 6.20
C GLY A 56 -6.09 -16.58 5.25
N TRP A 57 -7.19 -15.86 5.48
CA TRP A 57 -7.47 -14.62 4.76
C TRP A 57 -6.52 -13.49 5.16
N CYS A 58 -6.28 -13.28 6.45
CA CYS A 58 -5.35 -12.26 6.95
C CYS A 58 -3.94 -12.45 6.40
N GLN A 59 -3.43 -13.69 6.39
CA GLN A 59 -2.13 -14.00 5.81
C GLN A 59 -2.05 -13.63 4.33
N LYS A 60 -3.07 -13.99 3.53
CA LYS A 60 -3.13 -13.62 2.11
C LYS A 60 -3.21 -12.11 1.91
N TYR A 61 -3.95 -11.42 2.76
CA TYR A 61 -4.08 -9.97 2.72
C TYR A 61 -2.74 -9.28 3.03
N ASP A 62 -2.03 -9.73 4.06
CA ASP A 62 -0.73 -9.21 4.45
C ASP A 62 0.33 -9.46 3.37
N ASP A 63 0.36 -10.66 2.79
CA ASP A 63 1.26 -10.99 1.69
C ASP A 63 1.01 -10.11 0.46
N LYS A 64 -0.26 -9.93 0.07
CA LYS A 64 -0.64 -9.06 -1.05
C LYS A 64 -0.26 -7.61 -0.78
N THR A 65 -0.51 -7.13 0.43
CA THR A 65 -0.16 -5.76 0.85
C THR A 65 1.35 -5.56 0.82
N ARG A 66 2.12 -6.53 1.33
CA ARG A 66 3.58 -6.53 1.30
C ARG A 66 4.12 -6.50 -0.12
N GLN A 67 3.62 -7.34 -1.02
CA GLN A 67 4.02 -7.33 -2.43
C GLN A 67 3.74 -5.97 -3.07
N THR A 68 2.55 -5.42 -2.86
CA THR A 68 2.17 -4.09 -3.37
C THR A 68 3.13 -3.01 -2.88
N MET A 69 3.49 -3.02 -1.59
CA MET A 69 4.44 -2.06 -1.01
C MET A 69 5.85 -2.19 -1.61
N LEU A 70 6.30 -3.40 -1.91
CA LEU A 70 7.58 -3.63 -2.59
C LEU A 70 7.57 -3.09 -4.03
N GLU A 71 6.49 -3.30 -4.76
CA GLU A 71 6.32 -2.79 -6.12
C GLU A 71 6.29 -1.26 -6.15
N VAL A 72 5.51 -0.63 -5.27
CA VAL A 72 5.47 0.83 -5.13
C VAL A 72 6.85 1.37 -4.76
N GLY A 73 7.55 0.72 -3.82
CA GLY A 73 8.91 1.10 -3.45
C GLY A 73 9.91 0.95 -4.59
N ALA A 74 9.80 -0.10 -5.41
CA ALA A 74 10.62 -0.29 -6.60
C ALA A 74 10.34 0.79 -7.66
N TRP A 75 9.07 1.09 -7.92
CA TRP A 75 8.67 2.15 -8.83
C TRP A 75 9.19 3.52 -8.39
N TYR A 76 9.08 3.83 -7.10
CA TYR A 76 9.54 5.10 -6.56
C TYR A 76 11.06 5.26 -6.66
N ARG A 77 11.82 4.20 -6.34
CA ARG A 77 13.29 4.19 -6.53
C ARG A 77 13.68 4.45 -7.98
N LYS A 78 13.05 3.75 -8.93
CA LYS A 78 13.30 3.94 -10.36
C LYS A 78 13.04 5.39 -10.79
N ARG A 79 11.94 6.00 -10.33
CA ARG A 79 11.63 7.41 -10.58
C ARG A 79 12.71 8.36 -10.07
N LEU A 80 13.25 8.13 -8.88
CA LEU A 80 14.33 8.94 -8.33
C LEU A 80 15.63 8.81 -9.14
N GLU A 81 15.98 7.59 -9.55
CA GLU A 81 17.15 7.34 -10.39
C GLU A 81 17.03 8.05 -11.75
N GLU A 82 15.88 7.97 -12.40
CA GLU A 82 15.60 8.67 -13.65
C GLU A 82 15.70 10.20 -13.49
N GLU A 83 15.18 10.75 -12.39
CA GLU A 83 15.27 12.18 -12.11
C GLU A 83 16.72 12.63 -11.85
N GLN A 84 17.49 11.83 -11.11
CA GLN A 84 18.91 12.09 -10.90
C GLN A 84 19.70 12.07 -12.22
N GLU A 85 19.43 11.10 -13.08
CA GLU A 85 20.12 11.00 -14.37
C GLU A 85 19.76 12.18 -15.29
N ARG A 86 18.48 12.59 -15.32
CA ARG A 86 18.06 13.83 -16.00
C ARG A 86 18.81 15.05 -15.47
N LYS A 87 18.96 15.20 -14.15
CA LYS A 87 19.73 16.30 -13.54
C LYS A 87 21.21 16.27 -13.95
N LYS A 88 21.84 15.10 -14.00
CA LYS A 88 23.23 14.96 -14.49
C LYS A 88 23.37 15.36 -15.96
N VAL A 89 22.45 14.92 -16.83
CA VAL A 89 22.45 15.26 -18.25
C VAL A 89 22.24 16.77 -18.45
N MET A 90 21.30 17.38 -17.73
CA MET A 90 21.07 18.83 -17.80
C MET A 90 22.28 19.63 -17.30
N SER A 91 22.95 19.17 -16.24
CA SER A 91 24.18 19.79 -15.75
C SER A 91 25.31 19.74 -16.79
N ARG A 92 25.53 18.57 -17.42
CA ARG A 92 26.52 18.40 -18.50
C ARG A 92 26.22 19.28 -19.72
N ASN A 93 24.96 19.33 -20.16
CA ASN A 93 24.55 20.19 -21.27
C ASN A 93 24.66 21.69 -20.93
N GLY A 94 24.42 22.07 -19.68
CA GLY A 94 24.60 23.43 -19.18
C GLY A 94 26.07 23.87 -19.15
N GLN A 95 26.99 22.97 -18.75
CA GLN A 95 28.43 23.21 -18.82
C GLN A 95 28.92 23.35 -20.27
N SER A 96 28.49 22.46 -21.17
CA SER A 96 28.87 22.54 -22.60
C SER A 96 28.42 23.86 -23.26
N ARG A 97 27.22 24.37 -22.93
CA ARG A 97 26.75 25.68 -23.42
C ARG A 97 27.54 26.85 -22.86
N ARG A 98 27.94 26.80 -21.58
CA ARG A 98 28.76 27.85 -20.95
C ARG A 98 30.19 27.89 -21.49
N GLU A 99 30.78 26.73 -21.83
CA GLU A 99 32.08 26.68 -22.49
C GLU A 99 32.01 27.24 -23.92
N ARG A 100 30.95 26.93 -24.68
CA ARG A 100 30.77 27.45 -26.04
C ARG A 100 30.57 28.96 -26.10
N ASN A 101 29.98 29.54 -25.04
CA ASN A 101 29.74 30.98 -24.91
C ASN A 101 30.81 31.70 -24.08
N ARG A 102 31.99 31.10 -23.84
CA ARG A 102 33.10 31.87 -23.26
C ARG A 102 33.54 32.93 -24.26
N PHE A 103 33.29 34.17 -23.89
CA PHE A 103 33.78 35.34 -24.60
C PHE A 103 35.32 35.22 -24.78
N ALA A 104 35.78 35.12 -26.02
CA ALA A 104 37.18 34.84 -26.37
C ALA A 104 38.04 36.11 -26.48
N GLY A 105 37.54 37.26 -26.01
CA GLY A 105 38.15 38.56 -26.23
C GLY A 105 37.68 39.22 -27.53
N PHE A 106 37.96 40.52 -27.67
CA PHE A 106 37.81 41.23 -28.94
C PHE A 106 39.10 41.08 -29.76
N PRO A 107 39.04 41.01 -31.11
CA PRO A 107 40.23 40.99 -31.95
C PRO A 107 41.13 42.20 -31.66
N GLU A 108 42.44 41.98 -31.52
CA GLU A 108 43.44 43.01 -31.17
C GLU A 108 43.81 43.95 -32.34
N ASP A 109 43.10 43.86 -33.46
CA ASP A 109 43.41 44.59 -34.67
C ASP A 109 42.39 45.73 -34.86
N TRP A 110 42.56 46.83 -34.13
CA TRP A 110 41.86 48.11 -34.37
C TRP A 110 42.84 49.27 -34.48
#